data_AF-A0A1R1A9P3-F1
#
_entry.id   AF-A0A1R1A9P3-F1
#
_cell.length_a   1.000
_cell.length_b   1.000
_cell.length_c   1.000
_cell.angle_alpha   90.00
_cell.angle_beta   90.00
_cell.angle_gamma   90.00
#
_symmetry.space_group_name_H-M   'P 1'
#
loop_
_entity.id
_entity.type
_entity.pdbx_description
1 polymer ?
#
loop_
_entity_poly.entity_id
_entity_poly.type
_entity_poly.pdbx_seq_one_letter_code
_entity_poly.pdbx_strand_id
1 'polypeptide(L)'
;MKPIEQMNVAEWHALFKSRTESLSDLTRNAAYVHSAITAINQIKPTLSSAQNNLFELHAHLHILMLLLNLIPDQKGHSGSFIGFHTHAAIADVQLAIAELMQKKSDPADGPGYWQCLEETLAFLRRLMLVESGSKTYFSDPYFWLWQYWIIPNQNDMSLCLEELQQLNAASLKPGSALSRYPFLLAEVWMNFFLQRDEEACSKLKEISSGNELRPSDLFHVLTIMTEKEQWQRLSNWLVETKPYIEKSRINALEIFYSYWDDVIEHIPDAEQLMWAPLIQSLPYASSIYEGKLLRHAKWQQWIDYQLSTGTEPLDYRVGVFAPIEKHAPELLLPFYHQAVERYVLLKNRPGYKTAVKLLKRLAKLYKKRKDEERWETFITAFASNHSRLRALQEELRKGKLIP
;
A
#
# COMPACT_ATOMS: atom_id res chain seq x y z
N MET A 1 -30.11 23.01 29.25
CA MET A 1 -29.32 22.38 28.16
C MET A 1 -30.01 21.09 27.78
N LYS A 2 -30.16 20.78 26.48
CA LYS A 2 -30.65 19.46 26.05
C LYS A 2 -29.69 18.37 26.56
N PRO A 3 -30.16 17.17 26.92
CA PRO A 3 -29.28 16.05 27.24
C PRO A 3 -28.43 15.72 26.01
N ILE A 4 -27.15 15.38 26.22
CA ILE A 4 -26.18 15.13 25.13
C ILE A 4 -26.63 13.99 24.20
N GLU A 5 -27.45 13.05 24.72
CA GLU A 5 -28.12 11.97 23.97
C GLU A 5 -29.08 12.46 22.88
N GLN A 6 -29.58 13.70 22.99
CA GLN A 6 -30.51 14.31 22.03
C GLN A 6 -29.86 15.46 21.25
N MET A 7 -28.56 15.68 21.43
CA MET A 7 -27.84 16.74 20.74
C MET A 7 -27.45 16.31 19.32
N ASN A 8 -27.49 17.27 18.41
CA ASN A 8 -27.00 17.09 17.05
C ASN A 8 -25.47 17.28 16.98
N VAL A 9 -24.86 16.90 15.85
CA VAL A 9 -23.40 16.99 15.66
C VAL A 9 -22.89 18.42 15.86
N ALA A 10 -23.64 19.45 15.45
CA ALA A 10 -23.24 20.84 15.63
C ALA A 10 -23.21 21.27 17.10
N GLU A 11 -24.19 20.83 17.89
CA GLU A 11 -24.28 21.06 19.34
C GLU A 11 -23.10 20.36 20.07
N TRP A 12 -22.68 19.16 19.63
CA TRP A 12 -21.48 18.51 20.15
C TRP A 12 -20.20 19.30 19.89
N HIS A 13 -19.96 19.76 18.65
CA HIS A 13 -18.78 20.56 18.34
C HIS A 13 -18.75 21.90 19.08
N ALA A 14 -19.91 22.52 19.33
CA ALA A 14 -20.00 23.72 20.17
C ALA A 14 -19.58 23.43 21.63
N LEU A 15 -19.99 22.28 22.17
CA LEU A 15 -19.54 21.83 23.49
C LEU A 15 -18.03 21.53 23.52
N PHE A 16 -17.51 20.81 22.53
CA PHE A 16 -16.08 20.51 22.44
C PHE A 16 -15.24 21.77 22.36
N LYS A 17 -15.70 22.77 21.60
CA LYS A 17 -15.06 24.09 21.56
C LYS A 17 -15.00 24.73 22.95
N SER A 18 -16.13 24.82 23.66
CA SER A 18 -16.17 25.40 25.02
C SER A 18 -15.21 24.73 26.02
N ARG A 19 -14.97 23.42 25.87
CA ARG A 19 -14.03 22.66 26.72
C ARG A 19 -12.58 22.75 26.30
N THR A 20 -12.32 22.96 25.01
CA THR A 20 -10.97 23.06 24.47
C THR A 20 -10.43 24.49 24.44
N GLU A 21 -11.30 25.50 24.62
CA GLU A 21 -10.93 26.91 24.74
C GLU A 21 -9.98 27.18 25.92
N SER A 22 -10.17 26.52 27.07
CA SER A 22 -9.26 26.66 28.22
C SER A 22 -7.86 26.08 27.97
N LEU A 23 -7.67 25.35 26.87
CA LEU A 23 -6.42 24.71 26.47
C LEU A 23 -5.80 25.40 25.24
N SER A 24 -6.31 26.56 24.82
CA SER A 24 -5.87 27.27 23.61
C SER A 24 -4.39 27.60 23.60
N ASP A 25 -3.84 27.89 24.77
CA ASP A 25 -2.48 28.41 24.97
C ASP A 25 -1.41 27.30 25.00
N LEU A 26 -1.84 26.03 25.04
CA LEU A 26 -0.93 24.90 25.03
C LEU A 26 -0.38 24.63 23.63
N THR A 27 0.91 24.27 23.59
CA THR A 27 1.56 23.80 22.37
C THR A 27 0.86 22.54 21.84
N ARG A 28 0.51 22.56 20.55
CA ARG A 28 -0.21 21.49 19.85
C ARG A 28 0.66 20.23 19.67
N ASN A 29 0.79 19.43 20.71
CA ASN A 29 1.57 18.18 20.77
C ASN A 29 0.71 17.03 21.33
N ALA A 30 1.30 15.85 21.54
CA ALA A 30 0.59 14.69 22.08
C ALA A 30 -0.03 14.95 23.48
N ALA A 31 0.66 15.72 24.34
CA ALA A 31 0.12 16.07 25.66
C ALA A 31 -1.12 16.96 25.55
N TYR A 32 -1.17 17.87 24.56
CA TYR A 32 -2.36 18.64 24.24
C TYR A 32 -3.52 17.72 23.82
N VAL A 33 -3.28 16.75 22.94
CA VAL A 33 -4.30 15.79 22.48
C VAL A 33 -4.89 15.03 23.67
N HIS A 34 -4.05 14.49 24.55
CA HIS A 34 -4.50 13.79 25.76
C HIS A 34 -5.33 14.69 26.68
N SER A 35 -4.91 15.92 26.89
CA SER A 35 -5.62 16.88 27.75
C SER A 35 -6.98 17.26 27.16
N ALA A 36 -7.03 17.49 25.84
CA ALA A 36 -8.26 17.83 25.12
C ALA A 36 -9.27 16.68 25.13
N ILE A 37 -8.84 15.44 24.84
CA ILE A 37 -9.71 14.25 24.93
C ILE A 37 -10.22 14.07 26.37
N THR A 38 -9.35 14.23 27.37
CA THR A 38 -9.75 14.09 28.78
C THR A 38 -10.82 15.12 29.16
N ALA A 39 -10.66 16.38 28.74
CA ALA A 39 -11.64 17.43 28.99
C ALA A 39 -12.99 17.17 28.31
N ILE A 40 -12.98 16.60 27.09
CA ILE A 40 -14.20 16.20 26.38
C ILE A 40 -14.86 14.99 27.05
N ASN A 41 -14.09 14.01 27.48
CA ASN A 41 -14.64 12.80 28.12
C ASN A 41 -15.26 13.07 29.49
N GLN A 42 -14.88 14.14 30.19
CA GLN A 42 -15.50 14.54 31.47
C GLN A 42 -16.99 14.91 31.35
N ILE A 43 -17.45 15.34 30.17
CA ILE A 43 -18.85 15.72 29.94
C ILE A 43 -19.67 14.61 29.27
N LYS A 44 -19.05 13.47 28.98
CA LYS A 44 -19.66 12.39 28.24
C LYS A 44 -20.73 11.69 29.11
N PRO A 45 -22.01 11.65 28.69
CA PRO A 45 -23.03 10.89 29.40
C PRO A 45 -22.86 9.38 29.14
N THR A 46 -23.66 8.56 29.81
CA THR A 46 -23.83 7.15 29.46
C THR A 46 -24.56 7.02 28.12
N LEU A 47 -23.79 6.89 27.03
CA LEU A 47 -24.30 6.66 25.68
C LEU A 47 -24.39 5.16 25.37
N SER A 48 -25.22 4.80 24.39
CA SER A 48 -25.20 3.48 23.76
C SER A 48 -23.87 3.22 23.06
N SER A 49 -23.54 1.96 22.76
CA SER A 49 -22.23 1.62 22.18
C SER A 49 -22.00 2.28 20.82
N ALA A 50 -23.03 2.36 19.98
CA ALA A 50 -22.93 2.97 18.65
C ALA A 50 -22.84 4.51 18.73
N GLN A 51 -23.63 5.14 19.61
CA GLN A 51 -23.56 6.60 19.83
C GLN A 51 -22.23 7.00 20.48
N ASN A 52 -21.69 6.15 21.34
CA ASN A 52 -20.37 6.32 21.94
C ASN A 52 -19.27 6.44 20.88
N ASN A 53 -19.30 5.55 19.88
CA ASN A 53 -18.32 5.55 18.80
C ASN A 53 -18.42 6.82 17.94
N LEU A 54 -19.63 7.29 17.64
CA LEU A 54 -19.85 8.56 16.93
C LEU A 54 -19.36 9.76 17.72
N PHE A 55 -19.62 9.79 19.03
CA PHE A 55 -19.16 10.87 19.91
C PHE A 55 -17.63 10.91 20.00
N GLU A 56 -16.98 9.75 20.19
CA GLU A 56 -15.52 9.63 20.20
C GLU A 56 -14.90 10.04 18.87
N LEU A 57 -15.48 9.60 17.75
CA LEU A 57 -15.06 10.02 16.42
C LEU A 57 -15.11 11.55 16.28
N HIS A 58 -16.21 12.18 16.68
CA HIS A 58 -16.33 13.63 16.58
C HIS A 58 -15.38 14.38 17.54
N ALA A 59 -15.07 13.83 18.71
CA ALA A 59 -14.05 14.38 19.60
C ALA A 59 -12.66 14.36 18.94
N HIS A 60 -12.29 13.24 18.29
CA HIS A 60 -11.03 13.14 17.56
C HIS A 60 -10.99 14.04 16.31
N LEU A 61 -12.09 14.14 15.55
CA LEU A 61 -12.19 15.05 14.40
C LEU A 61 -12.06 16.51 14.81
N HIS A 62 -12.68 16.91 15.93
CA HIS A 62 -12.54 18.26 16.49
C HIS A 62 -11.09 18.58 16.85
N ILE A 63 -10.41 17.65 17.53
CA ILE A 63 -9.00 17.83 17.87
C ILE A 63 -8.13 17.86 16.61
N LEU A 64 -8.39 17.02 15.62
CA LEU A 64 -7.69 17.04 14.34
C LEU A 64 -7.84 18.41 13.65
N MET A 65 -9.05 18.96 13.63
CA MET A 65 -9.28 20.32 13.12
C MET A 65 -8.47 21.37 13.86
N LEU A 66 -8.38 21.28 15.19
CA LEU A 66 -7.56 22.19 15.99
C LEU A 66 -6.05 22.04 15.71
N LEU A 67 -5.55 20.82 15.53
CA LEU A 67 -4.15 20.56 15.18
C LEU A 67 -3.80 21.09 13.79
N LEU A 68 -4.76 21.06 12.86
CA LEU A 68 -4.62 21.59 11.50
C LEU A 68 -4.91 23.09 11.40
N ASN A 69 -5.21 23.76 12.52
CA ASN A 69 -5.63 25.17 12.58
C ASN A 69 -6.82 25.48 11.63
N LEU A 70 -7.72 24.51 11.44
CA LEU A 70 -8.93 24.70 10.66
C LEU A 70 -9.97 25.44 11.51
N ILE A 71 -10.22 26.70 11.16
CA ILE A 71 -11.34 27.47 11.71
C ILE A 71 -12.59 27.13 10.88
N PRO A 72 -13.75 26.80 11.50
CA PRO A 72 -14.96 26.36 10.77
C PRO A 72 -15.56 27.30 9.71
N ASP A 73 -14.93 28.45 9.43
CA ASP A 73 -15.44 29.50 8.53
C ASP A 73 -14.35 30.27 7.75
N GLN A 74 -13.07 29.87 7.84
CA GLN A 74 -11.98 30.51 7.08
C GLN A 74 -11.31 29.54 6.12
N LYS A 75 -10.99 30.04 4.92
CA LYS A 75 -10.33 29.31 3.83
C LYS A 75 -9.05 28.64 4.35
N GLY A 76 -9.09 27.32 4.50
CA GLY A 76 -7.99 26.52 5.04
C GLY A 76 -6.67 26.82 4.32
N HIS A 77 -5.71 27.37 5.05
CA HIS A 77 -4.33 27.44 4.59
C HIS A 77 -3.64 26.16 5.02
N SER A 78 -3.89 25.05 4.31
CA SER A 78 -3.24 23.74 4.55
C SER A 78 -1.72 23.73 4.28
N GLY A 79 -1.08 24.90 4.17
CA GLY A 79 0.34 25.09 3.90
C GLY A 79 1.14 25.69 5.06
N SER A 80 0.55 25.90 6.24
CA SER A 80 1.34 26.35 7.40
C SER A 80 2.28 25.24 7.87
N PHE A 81 3.54 25.58 8.13
CA PHE A 81 4.54 24.66 8.64
C PHE A 81 4.05 24.00 9.95
N ILE A 82 3.76 22.70 9.90
CA ILE A 82 3.40 21.90 11.06
C ILE A 82 4.70 21.41 11.70
N GLY A 83 4.94 21.80 12.96
CA GLY A 83 6.11 21.36 13.71
C GLY A 83 6.12 19.83 13.93
N PHE A 84 7.31 19.25 14.12
CA PHE A 84 7.49 17.80 14.27
C PHE A 84 6.56 17.17 15.33
N HIS A 85 6.44 17.81 16.50
CA HIS A 85 5.58 17.31 17.57
C HIS A 85 4.08 17.39 17.26
N THR A 86 3.67 18.39 16.48
CA THR A 86 2.28 18.50 15.99
C THR A 86 2.00 17.46 14.91
N HIS A 87 2.98 17.18 14.05
CA HIS A 87 2.87 16.12 13.06
C HIS A 87 2.73 14.73 13.71
N ALA A 88 3.51 14.44 14.74
CA ALA A 88 3.37 13.21 15.52
C ALA A 88 1.99 13.11 16.17
N ALA A 89 1.52 14.20 16.80
CA ALA A 89 0.19 14.24 17.40
C ALA A 89 -0.94 14.04 16.37
N ILE A 90 -0.80 14.58 15.15
CA ILE A 90 -1.76 14.35 14.06
C ILE A 90 -1.79 12.87 13.69
N ALA A 91 -0.63 12.23 13.53
CA ALA A 91 -0.55 10.81 13.20
C ALA A 91 -1.21 9.94 14.27
N ASP A 92 -1.01 10.24 15.55
CA ASP A 92 -1.64 9.53 16.67
C ASP A 92 -3.17 9.67 16.62
N VAL A 93 -3.69 10.88 16.35
CA VAL A 93 -5.13 11.12 16.21
C VAL A 93 -5.72 10.42 14.99
N GLN A 94 -5.02 10.41 13.85
CA GLN A 94 -5.46 9.69 12.65
C GLN A 94 -5.52 8.18 12.88
N LEU A 95 -4.55 7.63 13.61
CA LEU A 95 -4.53 6.22 14.00
C LEU A 95 -5.72 5.89 14.91
N ALA A 96 -6.01 6.73 15.91
CA ALA A 96 -7.19 6.56 16.77
C ALA A 96 -8.50 6.62 15.97
N ILE A 97 -8.62 7.52 14.98
CA ILE A 97 -9.79 7.58 14.09
C ILE A 97 -9.91 6.28 13.28
N ALA A 98 -8.81 5.79 12.70
CA ALA A 98 -8.80 4.56 11.92
C ALA A 98 -9.24 3.35 12.77
N GLU A 99 -8.70 3.21 13.98
CA GLU A 99 -9.06 2.15 14.92
C GLU A 99 -10.54 2.23 15.34
N LEU A 100 -11.07 3.43 15.56
CA LEU A 100 -12.49 3.63 15.90
C LEU A 100 -13.41 3.25 14.74
N MET A 101 -13.09 3.67 13.52
CA MET A 101 -13.92 3.39 12.34
C MET A 101 -13.96 1.90 12.00
N GLN A 102 -12.88 1.16 12.24
CA GLN A 102 -12.84 -0.29 12.00
C GLN A 102 -13.59 -1.10 13.07
N LYS A 103 -13.97 -0.50 14.21
CA LYS A 103 -14.82 -1.18 15.20
C LYS A 103 -16.24 -1.31 14.64
N LYS A 104 -16.70 -2.56 14.53
CA LYS A 104 -18.07 -2.87 14.13
C LYS A 104 -19.04 -2.27 15.17
N SER A 105 -19.89 -1.35 14.72
CA SER A 105 -20.98 -0.80 15.53
C SER A 105 -22.29 -1.46 15.12
N ASP A 106 -23.07 -1.95 16.09
CA ASP A 106 -24.38 -2.54 15.83
C ASP A 106 -25.44 -1.41 15.77
N PRO A 107 -26.20 -1.23 14.66
CA PRO A 107 -27.20 -0.16 14.53
C PRO A 107 -28.43 -0.32 15.43
N ALA A 108 -28.54 -1.41 16.18
CA ALA A 108 -29.67 -1.68 17.07
C ALA A 108 -29.88 -0.64 18.19
N ASP A 109 -28.97 0.34 18.32
CA ASP A 109 -28.86 1.30 19.42
C ASP A 109 -29.78 2.55 19.33
N GLY A 110 -30.85 2.51 18.53
CA GLY A 110 -32.00 3.42 18.65
C GLY A 110 -32.21 4.45 17.52
N PRO A 111 -33.39 5.10 17.47
CA PRO A 111 -33.85 5.90 16.32
C PRO A 111 -33.00 7.15 16.03
N GLY A 112 -32.22 7.65 17.00
CA GLY A 112 -31.35 8.82 16.82
C GLY A 112 -29.98 8.50 16.19
N TYR A 113 -29.58 7.23 16.11
CA TYR A 113 -28.27 6.83 15.58
C TYR A 113 -28.12 7.20 14.09
N TRP A 114 -29.12 6.86 13.28
CA TRP A 114 -29.10 7.12 11.84
C TRP A 114 -29.09 8.61 11.51
N GLN A 115 -29.88 9.41 12.23
CA GLN A 115 -29.86 10.86 12.07
C GLN A 115 -28.47 11.44 12.38
N CYS A 116 -27.85 10.98 13.48
CA CYS A 116 -26.50 11.42 13.83
C CYS A 116 -25.49 10.98 12.77
N LEU A 117 -25.61 9.77 12.24
CA LEU A 117 -24.75 9.25 11.17
C LEU A 117 -24.85 10.08 9.88
N GLU A 118 -26.06 10.47 9.47
CA GLU A 118 -26.29 11.36 8.31
C GLU A 118 -25.66 12.74 8.53
N GLU A 119 -25.78 13.29 9.74
CA GLU A 119 -25.11 14.53 10.11
C GLU A 119 -23.58 14.39 10.11
N THR A 120 -23.04 13.27 10.58
CA THR A 120 -21.60 12.93 10.52
C THR A 120 -21.12 12.85 9.07
N LEU A 121 -21.88 12.19 8.19
CA LEU A 121 -21.59 12.10 6.76
C LEU A 121 -21.54 13.50 6.13
N ALA A 122 -22.56 14.33 6.37
CA ALA A 122 -22.61 15.69 5.86
C ALA A 122 -21.45 16.56 6.39
N PHE A 123 -21.05 16.34 7.64
CA PHE A 123 -19.90 17.01 8.27
C PHE A 123 -18.58 16.61 7.60
N LEU A 124 -18.31 15.31 7.46
CA LEU A 124 -17.09 14.81 6.81
C LEU A 124 -17.03 15.21 5.33
N ARG A 125 -18.15 15.12 4.60
CA ARG A 125 -18.23 15.57 3.19
C ARG A 125 -17.79 17.03 3.05
N ARG A 126 -18.26 17.91 3.94
CA ARG A 126 -17.89 19.34 3.92
C ARG A 126 -16.39 19.55 4.13
N LEU A 127 -15.80 18.86 5.12
CA LEU A 127 -14.37 18.99 5.41
C LEU A 127 -13.51 18.42 4.29
N MET A 128 -13.86 17.23 3.78
CA MET A 128 -13.19 16.58 2.66
C MET A 128 -13.22 17.47 1.40
N LEU A 129 -14.35 18.09 1.08
CA LEU A 129 -14.44 18.91 -0.13
C LEU A 129 -13.61 20.20 -0.09
N VAL A 130 -13.27 20.70 1.10
CA VAL A 130 -12.39 21.88 1.29
C VAL A 130 -10.94 21.46 1.52
N GLU A 131 -10.67 20.16 1.65
CA GLU A 131 -9.32 19.61 1.80
C GLU A 131 -8.45 19.95 0.59
N SER A 132 -7.45 20.80 0.84
CA SER A 132 -6.44 21.19 -0.14
C SER A 132 -5.08 20.66 0.30
N GLY A 133 -4.30 20.18 -0.66
CA GLY A 133 -2.94 19.66 -0.42
C GLY A 133 -2.80 18.16 -0.70
N SER A 134 -1.60 17.65 -0.46
CA SER A 134 -1.22 16.25 -0.76
C SER A 134 -1.70 15.22 0.26
N LYS A 135 -2.09 15.66 1.47
CA LYS A 135 -2.46 14.77 2.58
C LYS A 135 -3.97 14.60 2.70
N THR A 136 -4.39 13.38 3.02
CA THR A 136 -5.76 12.99 3.36
C THR A 136 -5.95 13.03 4.86
N TYR A 137 -6.65 14.03 5.37
CA TYR A 137 -7.08 14.09 6.75
C TYR A 137 -8.53 13.64 6.89
N PHE A 138 -9.38 14.02 5.93
CA PHE A 138 -10.82 13.78 5.97
C PHE A 138 -11.34 12.87 4.85
N SER A 139 -10.57 12.71 3.76
CA SER A 139 -10.92 11.77 2.67
C SER A 139 -11.00 10.32 3.16
N ASP A 140 -10.02 9.84 3.94
CA ASP A 140 -10.03 8.46 4.45
C ASP A 140 -11.17 8.20 5.46
N PRO A 141 -11.40 9.05 6.49
CA PRO A 141 -12.56 8.90 7.37
C PRO A 141 -13.90 8.93 6.64
N TYR A 142 -14.04 9.77 5.61
CA TYR A 142 -15.25 9.78 4.78
C TYR A 142 -15.47 8.42 4.09
N PHE A 143 -14.43 7.85 3.49
CA PHE A 143 -14.51 6.54 2.86
C PHE A 143 -14.82 5.42 3.87
N TRP A 144 -14.14 5.41 5.01
CA TRP A 144 -14.35 4.40 6.06
C TRP A 144 -15.75 4.45 6.66
N LEU A 145 -16.37 5.63 6.77
CA LEU A 145 -17.76 5.76 7.20
C LEU A 145 -18.69 4.99 6.25
N TRP A 146 -18.48 5.12 4.94
CA TRP A 146 -19.22 4.35 3.93
C TRP A 146 -18.94 2.86 4.04
N GLN A 147 -17.67 2.47 4.04
CA GLN A 147 -17.24 1.07 4.02
C GLN A 147 -17.71 0.27 5.25
N TYR A 148 -17.55 0.84 6.46
CA TYR A 148 -17.72 0.08 7.70
C TYR A 148 -19.06 0.35 8.40
N TRP A 149 -19.64 1.54 8.28
CA TRP A 149 -20.80 1.93 9.11
C TRP A 149 -22.08 2.10 8.29
N ILE A 150 -22.01 2.59 7.05
CA ILE A 150 -23.21 2.77 6.22
C ILE A 150 -23.53 1.49 5.44
N ILE A 151 -22.65 1.04 4.54
CA ILE A 151 -22.93 -0.05 3.61
C ILE A 151 -23.29 -1.38 4.30
N PRO A 152 -22.60 -1.83 5.36
CA PRO A 152 -22.93 -3.09 6.01
C PRO A 152 -24.33 -3.11 6.66
N ASN A 153 -24.90 -1.94 6.92
CA ASN A 153 -26.15 -1.76 7.63
C ASN A 153 -27.31 -1.34 6.71
N GLN A 154 -27.06 -1.28 5.39
CA GLN A 154 -28.04 -0.89 4.38
C GLN A 154 -28.51 -2.10 3.58
N ASN A 155 -29.81 -2.12 3.27
CA ASN A 155 -30.40 -3.12 2.37
C ASN A 155 -30.49 -2.65 0.91
N ASP A 156 -30.39 -1.34 0.65
CA ASP A 156 -30.46 -0.73 -0.68
C ASP A 156 -29.31 0.29 -0.85
N MET A 157 -28.94 0.56 -2.11
CA MET A 157 -27.90 1.52 -2.49
C MET A 157 -28.45 2.94 -2.73
N SER A 158 -29.67 3.23 -2.27
CA SER A 158 -30.34 4.53 -2.44
C SER A 158 -29.53 5.68 -1.85
N LEU A 159 -28.90 5.48 -0.68
CA LEU A 159 -28.07 6.52 -0.07
C LEU A 159 -26.84 6.88 -0.91
N CYS A 160 -26.25 5.94 -1.65
CA CYS A 160 -25.14 6.27 -2.56
C CYS A 160 -25.61 7.18 -3.71
N LEU A 161 -26.83 6.98 -4.21
CA LEU A 161 -27.42 7.85 -5.23
C LEU A 161 -27.73 9.24 -4.67
N GLU A 162 -28.28 9.32 -3.46
CA GLU A 162 -28.51 10.59 -2.76
C GLU A 162 -27.19 11.32 -2.51
N GLU A 163 -26.13 10.62 -2.10
CA GLU A 163 -24.82 11.21 -1.90
C GLU A 163 -24.22 11.74 -3.21
N LEU A 164 -24.36 11.03 -4.33
CA LEU A 164 -23.98 11.55 -5.65
C LEU A 164 -24.75 12.83 -6.01
N GLN A 165 -26.06 12.90 -5.71
CA GLN A 165 -26.84 14.12 -5.92
C GLN A 165 -26.34 15.27 -5.04
N GLN A 166 -26.03 14.98 -3.78
CA GLN A 166 -25.51 15.94 -2.82
C GLN A 166 -24.12 16.48 -3.20
N LEU A 167 -23.22 15.60 -3.67
CA LEU A 167 -21.92 15.98 -4.21
C LEU A 167 -22.09 16.91 -5.41
N ASN A 168 -22.94 16.53 -6.38
CA ASN A 168 -23.23 17.37 -7.55
C ASN A 168 -23.84 18.72 -7.16
N ALA A 169 -24.79 18.74 -6.23
CA ALA A 169 -25.37 19.98 -5.71
C ALA A 169 -24.34 20.88 -5.00
N ALA A 170 -23.36 20.30 -4.32
CA ALA A 170 -22.27 21.07 -3.72
C ALA A 170 -21.38 21.71 -4.78
N SER A 171 -21.09 21.02 -5.89
CA SER A 171 -20.25 21.52 -6.99
C SER A 171 -20.86 22.72 -7.72
N LEU A 172 -22.19 22.83 -7.74
CA LEU A 172 -22.93 23.90 -8.44
C LEU A 172 -23.05 25.20 -7.62
N LYS A 173 -22.64 25.21 -6.34
CA LYS A 173 -22.77 26.40 -5.48
C LYS A 173 -21.74 27.47 -5.86
N PRO A 174 -22.16 28.68 -6.30
CA PRO A 174 -21.23 29.75 -6.67
C PRO A 174 -20.32 30.15 -5.50
N GLY A 175 -19.01 30.22 -5.74
CA GLY A 175 -18.01 30.66 -4.74
C GLY A 175 -17.48 29.57 -3.82
N SER A 176 -17.87 28.30 -4.01
CA SER A 176 -17.31 27.19 -3.24
C SER A 176 -15.86 26.94 -3.66
N ALA A 177 -14.90 27.18 -2.76
CA ALA A 177 -13.49 26.82 -2.94
C ALA A 177 -13.29 25.30 -2.79
N LEU A 178 -14.04 24.51 -3.56
CA LEU A 178 -13.98 23.05 -3.50
C LEU A 178 -12.73 22.57 -4.20
N SER A 179 -12.05 21.64 -3.56
CA SER A 179 -10.95 20.92 -4.15
C SER A 179 -11.52 19.92 -5.16
N ARG A 180 -11.09 20.01 -6.42
CA ARG A 180 -11.56 19.12 -7.50
C ARG A 180 -11.21 17.65 -7.23
N TYR A 181 -10.08 17.40 -6.58
CA TYR A 181 -9.58 16.04 -6.36
C TYR A 181 -10.48 15.24 -5.38
N PRO A 182 -10.76 15.69 -4.14
CA PRO A 182 -11.63 14.94 -3.23
C PRO A 182 -13.07 14.81 -3.74
N PHE A 183 -13.57 15.79 -4.50
CA PHE A 183 -14.87 15.70 -5.15
C PHE A 183 -14.93 14.52 -6.13
N LEU A 184 -13.99 14.45 -7.09
CA LEU A 184 -13.94 13.35 -8.05
C LEU A 184 -13.69 12.01 -7.36
N LEU A 185 -12.87 11.99 -6.31
CA LEU A 185 -12.59 10.77 -5.56
C LEU A 185 -13.84 10.22 -4.86
N ALA A 186 -14.66 11.10 -4.27
CA ALA A 186 -15.93 10.69 -3.69
C ALA A 186 -16.89 10.12 -4.75
N GLU A 187 -16.93 10.71 -5.96
CA GLU A 187 -17.70 10.15 -7.08
C GLU A 187 -17.18 8.75 -7.48
N VAL A 188 -15.86 8.53 -7.51
CA VAL A 188 -15.27 7.21 -7.78
C VAL A 188 -15.77 6.19 -6.75
N TRP A 189 -15.71 6.52 -5.47
CA TRP A 189 -16.13 5.62 -4.40
C TRP A 189 -17.62 5.30 -4.44
N MET A 190 -18.48 6.31 -4.68
CA MET A 190 -19.92 6.07 -4.78
C MET A 190 -20.26 5.19 -5.99
N ASN A 191 -19.65 5.45 -7.15
CA ASN A 191 -19.84 4.60 -8.33
C ASN A 191 -19.30 3.18 -8.12
N PHE A 192 -18.18 3.03 -7.40
CA PHE A 192 -17.67 1.73 -7.00
C PHE A 192 -18.67 0.97 -6.13
N PHE A 193 -19.27 1.59 -5.12
CA PHE A 193 -20.27 0.93 -4.28
C PHE A 193 -21.53 0.56 -5.06
N LEU A 194 -21.93 1.40 -6.02
CA LEU A 194 -23.03 1.13 -6.96
C LEU A 194 -22.70 0.08 -8.05
N GLN A 195 -21.50 -0.49 -8.04
CA GLN A 195 -20.99 -1.41 -9.08
C GLN A 195 -20.97 -0.81 -10.49
N ARG A 196 -20.87 0.52 -10.61
CA ARG A 196 -20.74 1.25 -11.87
C ARG A 196 -19.27 1.48 -12.17
N ASP A 197 -18.55 0.39 -12.42
CA ASP A 197 -17.09 0.42 -12.56
C ASP A 197 -16.61 1.30 -13.71
N GLU A 198 -17.33 1.31 -14.85
CA GLU A 198 -16.98 2.15 -16.00
C GLU A 198 -17.06 3.65 -15.65
N GLU A 199 -18.10 4.06 -14.92
CA GLU A 199 -18.26 5.44 -14.44
C GLU A 199 -17.16 5.80 -13.44
N ALA A 200 -16.84 4.89 -12.51
CA ALA A 200 -15.76 5.08 -11.54
C ALA A 200 -14.39 5.22 -12.23
N CYS A 201 -14.05 4.34 -13.18
CA CYS A 201 -12.81 4.41 -13.95
C CYS A 201 -12.72 5.68 -14.80
N SER A 202 -13.85 6.15 -15.38
CA SER A 202 -13.89 7.43 -16.09
C SER A 202 -13.52 8.60 -15.18
N LYS A 203 -14.01 8.61 -13.94
CA LYS A 203 -13.67 9.66 -12.95
C LYS A 203 -12.22 9.57 -12.49
N LEU A 204 -11.66 8.37 -12.31
CA LEU A 204 -10.23 8.19 -12.05
C LEU A 204 -9.36 8.75 -13.18
N LYS A 205 -9.76 8.54 -14.43
CA LYS A 205 -9.08 9.13 -15.59
C LYS A 205 -9.11 10.66 -15.56
N GLU A 206 -10.23 11.25 -15.16
CA GLU A 206 -10.35 12.70 -14.99
C GLU A 206 -9.39 13.21 -13.90
N ILE A 207 -9.30 12.52 -12.76
CA ILE A 207 -8.34 12.85 -11.70
C ILE A 207 -6.91 12.83 -12.25
N SER A 208 -6.53 11.73 -12.91
CA SER A 208 -5.17 11.52 -13.44
C SER A 208 -4.74 12.54 -14.50
N SER A 209 -5.72 13.18 -15.16
CA SER A 209 -5.45 14.22 -16.18
C SER A 209 -5.08 15.57 -15.55
N GLY A 210 -5.57 15.84 -14.34
CA GLY A 210 -5.33 17.11 -13.63
C GLY A 210 -4.32 17.02 -12.50
N ASN A 211 -4.17 15.86 -11.86
CA ASN A 211 -3.33 15.63 -10.68
C ASN A 211 -2.78 14.19 -10.66
N GLU A 212 -1.73 13.94 -9.90
CA GLU A 212 -1.28 12.56 -9.62
C GLU A 212 -2.28 11.85 -8.70
N LEU A 213 -2.75 10.67 -9.11
CA LEU A 213 -3.60 9.82 -8.29
C LEU A 213 -2.78 9.26 -7.12
N ARG A 214 -3.29 9.38 -5.90
CA ARG A 214 -2.64 8.81 -4.72
C ARG A 214 -2.90 7.30 -4.68
N PRO A 215 -1.88 6.44 -4.57
CA PRO A 215 -2.06 4.99 -4.58
C PRO A 215 -2.94 4.47 -3.44
N SER A 216 -2.91 5.11 -2.28
CA SER A 216 -3.75 4.75 -1.12
C SER A 216 -5.24 4.80 -1.44
N ASP A 217 -5.67 5.81 -2.20
CA ASP A 217 -7.07 6.01 -2.58
C ASP A 217 -7.60 4.85 -3.45
N LEU A 218 -6.71 4.28 -4.27
CA LEU A 218 -7.00 3.10 -5.09
C LEU A 218 -6.98 1.82 -4.25
N PHE A 219 -5.99 1.67 -3.36
CA PHE A 219 -5.83 0.45 -2.55
C PHE A 219 -7.01 0.17 -1.63
N HIS A 220 -7.72 1.21 -1.17
CA HIS A 220 -8.99 1.07 -0.46
C HIS A 220 -9.99 0.22 -1.25
N VAL A 221 -10.15 0.52 -2.54
CA VAL A 221 -11.11 -0.14 -3.43
C VAL A 221 -10.65 -1.55 -3.78
N LEU A 222 -9.35 -1.73 -4.05
CA LEU A 222 -8.77 -3.05 -4.36
C LEU A 222 -8.89 -4.00 -3.17
N THR A 223 -8.58 -3.52 -1.95
CA THR A 223 -8.71 -4.30 -0.71
C THR A 223 -10.13 -4.82 -0.51
N ILE A 224 -11.15 -3.96 -0.71
CA ILE A 224 -12.55 -4.39 -0.58
C ILE A 224 -12.91 -5.50 -1.58
N MET A 225 -12.42 -5.40 -2.82
CA MET A 225 -12.68 -6.44 -3.83
C MET A 225 -12.00 -7.76 -3.47
N THR A 226 -10.79 -7.72 -2.91
CA THR A 226 -10.10 -8.90 -2.38
C THR A 226 -10.89 -9.52 -1.21
N GLU A 227 -11.30 -8.71 -0.24
CA GLU A 227 -12.08 -9.18 0.93
C GLU A 227 -13.44 -9.79 0.55
N LYS A 228 -14.06 -9.28 -0.52
CA LYS A 228 -15.33 -9.80 -1.06
C LYS A 228 -15.15 -10.87 -2.15
N GLU A 229 -13.92 -11.32 -2.38
CA GLU A 229 -13.57 -12.35 -3.38
C GLU A 229 -14.08 -12.04 -4.80
N GLN A 230 -14.13 -10.74 -5.17
CA GLN A 230 -14.59 -10.28 -6.47
C GLN A 230 -13.48 -10.34 -7.53
N TRP A 231 -12.89 -11.52 -7.74
CA TRP A 231 -11.64 -11.71 -8.50
C TRP A 231 -11.69 -11.16 -9.94
N GLN A 232 -12.78 -11.38 -10.66
CA GLN A 232 -12.91 -10.87 -12.04
C GLN A 232 -12.95 -9.34 -12.07
N ARG A 233 -13.68 -8.74 -11.13
CA ARG A 233 -13.79 -7.29 -11.00
C ARG A 233 -12.45 -6.68 -10.60
N LEU A 234 -11.76 -7.31 -9.65
CA LEU A 234 -10.41 -6.92 -9.22
C LEU A 234 -9.43 -6.96 -10.38
N SER A 235 -9.41 -8.04 -11.17
CA SER A 235 -8.56 -8.14 -12.36
C SER A 235 -8.80 -7.00 -13.36
N ASN A 236 -10.06 -6.66 -13.63
CA ASN A 236 -10.41 -5.57 -14.55
C ASN A 236 -9.91 -4.22 -14.00
N TRP A 237 -10.12 -3.96 -12.71
CA TRP A 237 -9.62 -2.75 -12.06
C TRP A 237 -8.09 -2.65 -12.07
N LEU A 238 -7.37 -3.76 -11.85
CA LEU A 238 -5.90 -3.77 -11.93
C LEU A 238 -5.41 -3.43 -13.34
N VAL A 239 -6.09 -3.89 -14.40
CA VAL A 239 -5.75 -3.52 -15.78
C VAL A 239 -6.00 -2.04 -16.03
N GLU A 240 -7.18 -1.54 -15.68
CA GLU A 240 -7.59 -0.14 -15.94
C GLU A 240 -6.77 0.87 -15.13
N THR A 241 -6.41 0.53 -13.89
CA THR A 241 -5.75 1.49 -12.98
C THR A 241 -4.22 1.45 -13.03
N LYS A 242 -3.65 0.47 -13.73
CA LYS A 242 -2.20 0.33 -13.94
C LYS A 242 -1.52 1.64 -14.37
N PRO A 243 -1.99 2.39 -15.42
CA PRO A 243 -1.28 3.58 -15.91
C PRO A 243 -1.13 4.68 -14.85
N TYR A 244 -1.99 4.67 -13.83
CA TYR A 244 -1.98 5.65 -12.75
C TYR A 244 -0.96 5.29 -11.67
N ILE A 245 -0.66 3.99 -11.51
CA ILE A 245 0.25 3.49 -10.47
C ILE A 245 1.67 3.30 -10.99
N GLU A 246 1.88 3.10 -12.30
CA GLU A 246 3.22 2.88 -12.90
C GLU A 246 4.27 3.94 -12.53
N LYS A 247 3.84 5.20 -12.30
CA LYS A 247 4.73 6.32 -11.92
C LYS A 247 4.94 6.45 -10.41
N SER A 248 4.26 5.63 -9.62
CA SER A 248 4.32 5.67 -8.16
C SER A 248 5.61 5.07 -7.63
N ARG A 249 5.92 5.33 -6.35
CA ARG A 249 7.09 4.76 -5.67
C ARG A 249 7.04 3.23 -5.68
N ILE A 250 8.21 2.61 -5.63
CA ILE A 250 8.37 1.15 -5.71
C ILE A 250 7.54 0.39 -4.67
N ASN A 251 7.44 0.88 -3.43
CA ASN A 251 6.62 0.26 -2.38
C ASN A 251 5.13 0.22 -2.76
N ALA A 252 4.61 1.26 -3.42
CA ALA A 252 3.23 1.28 -3.89
C ALA A 252 3.04 0.29 -5.05
N LEU A 253 4.03 0.18 -5.95
CA LEU A 253 3.99 -0.83 -7.00
C LEU A 253 4.04 -2.26 -6.43
N GLU A 254 4.82 -2.52 -5.40
CA GLU A 254 4.86 -3.83 -4.72
C GLU A 254 3.49 -4.23 -4.18
N ILE A 255 2.80 -3.30 -3.49
CA ILE A 255 1.42 -3.51 -3.00
C ILE A 255 0.45 -3.70 -4.17
N PHE A 256 0.54 -2.87 -5.20
CA PHE A 256 -0.32 -2.98 -6.38
C PHE A 256 -0.18 -4.35 -7.05
N TYR A 257 1.05 -4.82 -7.24
CA TYR A 257 1.31 -6.12 -7.82
C TYR A 257 0.99 -7.27 -6.87
N SER A 258 0.94 -7.10 -5.54
CA SER A 258 0.54 -8.19 -4.65
C SER A 258 -0.91 -8.63 -4.88
N TYR A 259 -1.82 -7.71 -5.24
CA TYR A 259 -3.20 -8.07 -5.61
C TYR A 259 -3.28 -9.00 -6.83
N TRP A 260 -2.33 -8.92 -7.76
CA TRP A 260 -2.26 -9.87 -8.87
C TRP A 260 -1.96 -11.30 -8.42
N ASP A 261 -1.27 -11.49 -7.28
CA ASP A 261 -1.04 -12.85 -6.78
C ASP A 261 -2.36 -13.51 -6.37
N ASP A 262 -3.22 -12.76 -5.67
CA ASP A 262 -4.53 -13.24 -5.23
C ASP A 262 -5.45 -13.51 -6.44
N VAL A 263 -5.41 -12.64 -7.46
CA VAL A 263 -6.15 -12.83 -8.71
C VAL A 263 -5.67 -14.07 -9.45
N ILE A 264 -4.36 -14.27 -9.59
CA ILE A 264 -3.79 -15.42 -10.34
C ILE A 264 -4.08 -16.75 -9.64
N GLU A 265 -4.12 -16.77 -8.31
CA GLU A 265 -4.50 -17.96 -7.54
C GLU A 265 -5.93 -18.44 -7.90
N HIS A 266 -6.85 -17.52 -8.18
CA HIS A 266 -8.25 -17.83 -8.49
C HIS A 266 -8.56 -17.82 -10.00
N ILE A 267 -7.82 -17.05 -10.80
CA ILE A 267 -7.96 -16.88 -12.24
C ILE A 267 -6.57 -17.01 -12.90
N PRO A 268 -6.05 -18.23 -13.09
CA PRO A 268 -4.71 -18.45 -13.64
C PRO A 268 -4.50 -17.85 -15.03
N ASP A 269 -5.56 -17.79 -15.85
CA ASP A 269 -5.52 -17.22 -17.20
C ASP A 269 -5.20 -15.71 -17.21
N ALA A 270 -5.43 -15.01 -16.08
CA ALA A 270 -5.11 -13.60 -15.93
C ALA A 270 -3.60 -13.33 -15.73
N GLU A 271 -2.78 -14.38 -15.55
CA GLU A 271 -1.33 -14.26 -15.33
C GLU A 271 -0.64 -13.39 -16.41
N GLN A 272 -1.02 -13.55 -17.68
CA GLN A 272 -0.40 -12.79 -18.79
C GLN A 272 -0.66 -11.27 -18.68
N LEU A 273 -1.80 -10.88 -18.09
CA LEU A 273 -2.17 -9.49 -17.90
C LEU A 273 -1.28 -8.80 -16.86
N MET A 274 -0.72 -9.55 -15.91
CA MET A 274 0.28 -9.04 -14.95
C MET A 274 1.67 -8.91 -15.60
N TRP A 275 2.12 -9.92 -16.36
CA TRP A 275 3.49 -9.99 -16.85
C TRP A 275 3.82 -8.96 -17.92
N ALA A 276 2.95 -8.78 -18.92
CA ALA A 276 3.21 -7.87 -20.04
C ALA A 276 3.53 -6.43 -19.56
N PRO A 277 2.76 -5.85 -18.62
CA PRO A 277 3.11 -4.63 -17.89
C PRO A 277 4.48 -4.63 -17.22
N LEU A 278 4.77 -5.63 -16.38
CA LEU A 278 6.02 -5.69 -15.61
C LEU A 278 7.25 -5.66 -16.52
N ILE A 279 7.19 -6.41 -17.61
CA ILE A 279 8.27 -6.49 -18.61
C ILE A 279 8.47 -5.12 -19.29
N GLN A 280 7.39 -4.42 -19.64
CA GLN A 280 7.45 -3.08 -20.24
C GLN A 280 8.03 -2.03 -19.27
N SER A 281 7.85 -2.20 -17.97
CA SER A 281 8.37 -1.30 -16.94
C SER A 281 9.81 -1.61 -16.50
N LEU A 282 10.50 -2.58 -17.12
CA LEU A 282 11.91 -2.84 -16.83
C LEU A 282 12.79 -1.69 -17.38
N PRO A 283 13.85 -1.27 -16.65
CA PRO A 283 14.41 -1.88 -15.44
C PRO A 283 13.80 -1.39 -14.12
N TYR A 284 12.88 -0.42 -14.15
CA TYR A 284 12.30 0.19 -12.94
C TYR A 284 11.59 -0.82 -12.04
N ALA A 285 10.85 -1.77 -12.63
CA ALA A 285 10.15 -2.83 -11.92
C ALA A 285 10.97 -4.12 -11.71
N SER A 286 12.30 -4.07 -11.83
CA SER A 286 13.18 -5.26 -11.76
C SER A 286 13.01 -6.07 -10.47
N SER A 287 13.05 -5.44 -9.30
CA SER A 287 12.89 -6.13 -8.01
C SER A 287 11.55 -6.86 -7.91
N ILE A 288 10.48 -6.23 -8.41
CA ILE A 288 9.12 -6.80 -8.42
C ILE A 288 9.08 -7.99 -9.39
N TYR A 289 9.57 -7.80 -10.62
CA TYR A 289 9.59 -8.85 -11.64
C TYR A 289 10.36 -10.08 -11.16
N GLU A 290 11.56 -9.90 -10.60
CA GLU A 290 12.36 -11.00 -10.05
C GLU A 290 11.63 -11.74 -8.91
N GLY A 291 11.05 -10.99 -7.97
CA GLY A 291 10.28 -11.56 -6.87
C GLY A 291 9.08 -12.37 -7.36
N LYS A 292 8.36 -11.86 -8.37
CA LYS A 292 7.22 -12.56 -8.98
C LYS A 292 7.64 -13.83 -9.69
N LEU A 293 8.73 -13.81 -10.47
CA LEU A 293 9.20 -15.01 -11.17
C LEU A 293 9.53 -16.14 -10.18
N LEU A 294 10.13 -15.78 -9.03
CA LEU A 294 10.40 -16.75 -7.96
C LEU A 294 9.11 -17.27 -7.32
N ARG A 295 8.14 -16.37 -7.03
CA ARG A 295 6.86 -16.74 -6.42
C ARG A 295 6.06 -17.70 -7.29
N HIS A 296 6.02 -17.44 -8.60
CA HIS A 296 5.29 -18.23 -9.60
C HIS A 296 6.11 -19.39 -10.19
N ALA A 297 7.22 -19.76 -9.54
CA ALA A 297 8.09 -20.88 -9.93
C ALA A 297 8.61 -20.83 -11.38
N LYS A 298 8.74 -19.64 -11.96
CA LYS A 298 9.28 -19.40 -13.31
C LYS A 298 10.81 -19.38 -13.30
N TRP A 299 11.42 -20.48 -12.84
CA TRP A 299 12.86 -20.58 -12.57
C TRP A 299 13.74 -20.29 -13.79
N GLN A 300 13.33 -20.79 -14.96
CA GLN A 300 14.08 -20.59 -16.20
C GLN A 300 14.12 -19.11 -16.59
N GLN A 301 12.96 -18.45 -16.61
CA GLN A 301 12.86 -17.01 -16.90
C GLN A 301 13.64 -16.17 -15.89
N TRP A 302 13.66 -16.58 -14.61
CA TRP A 302 14.45 -15.90 -13.59
C TRP A 302 15.96 -15.99 -13.91
N ILE A 303 16.47 -17.19 -14.22
CA ILE A 303 17.88 -17.38 -14.58
C ILE A 303 18.22 -16.62 -15.88
N ASP A 304 17.40 -16.75 -16.91
CA ASP A 304 17.60 -16.06 -18.19
C ASP A 304 17.67 -14.53 -18.00
N TYR A 305 16.81 -13.99 -17.14
CA TYR A 305 16.84 -12.58 -16.76
C TYR A 305 18.18 -12.22 -16.10
N GLN A 306 18.64 -12.97 -15.08
CA GLN A 306 19.93 -12.69 -14.42
C GLN A 306 21.13 -12.77 -15.36
N LEU A 307 21.13 -13.73 -16.28
CA LEU A 307 22.18 -13.86 -17.29
C LEU A 307 22.17 -12.66 -18.24
N SER A 308 20.98 -12.16 -18.62
CA SER A 308 20.81 -11.02 -19.54
C SER A 308 21.21 -9.68 -18.91
N THR A 309 20.92 -9.48 -17.62
CA THR A 309 21.30 -8.26 -16.88
C THR A 309 22.75 -8.29 -16.41
N GLY A 310 23.37 -9.47 -16.46
CA GLY A 310 24.75 -9.67 -16.02
C GLY A 310 24.91 -9.72 -14.51
N THR A 311 23.82 -9.91 -13.75
CA THR A 311 23.87 -10.13 -12.30
C THR A 311 24.69 -11.39 -11.98
N GLU A 312 25.27 -11.47 -10.79
CA GLU A 312 26.09 -12.61 -10.38
C GLU A 312 25.46 -13.39 -9.21
N PRO A 313 25.80 -14.69 -9.05
CA PRO A 313 25.28 -15.48 -7.93
C PRO A 313 25.59 -14.93 -6.54
N LEU A 314 26.61 -14.08 -6.40
CA LEU A 314 27.03 -13.50 -5.12
C LEU A 314 26.26 -12.24 -4.74
N ASP A 315 25.52 -11.65 -5.67
CA ASP A 315 24.67 -10.48 -5.40
C ASP A 315 23.43 -10.89 -4.59
N TYR A 316 23.11 -12.18 -4.54
CA TYR A 316 21.97 -12.73 -3.84
C TYR A 316 22.34 -13.47 -2.55
N ARG A 317 21.40 -13.45 -1.60
CA ARG A 317 21.45 -14.33 -0.43
C ARG A 317 21.25 -15.77 -0.86
N VAL A 318 21.95 -16.70 -0.22
CA VAL A 318 21.87 -18.15 -0.53
C VAL A 318 20.43 -18.68 -0.47
N GLY A 319 19.58 -18.11 0.40
CA GLY A 319 18.18 -18.51 0.52
C GLY A 319 17.34 -18.33 -0.76
N VAL A 320 17.72 -17.38 -1.64
CA VAL A 320 17.02 -17.14 -2.92
C VAL A 320 17.13 -18.35 -3.85
N PHE A 321 18.25 -19.06 -3.82
CA PHE A 321 18.49 -20.22 -4.68
C PHE A 321 17.90 -21.52 -4.15
N ALA A 322 17.53 -21.59 -2.86
CA ALA A 322 17.01 -22.81 -2.24
C ALA A 322 15.84 -23.46 -3.02
N PRO A 323 14.79 -22.71 -3.47
CA PRO A 323 13.73 -23.30 -4.28
C PRO A 323 14.24 -23.79 -5.65
N ILE A 324 15.10 -23.02 -6.33
CA ILE A 324 15.65 -23.41 -7.63
C ILE A 324 16.52 -24.66 -7.50
N GLU A 325 17.38 -24.73 -6.49
CA GLU A 325 18.20 -25.92 -6.23
C GLU A 325 17.36 -27.16 -5.95
N LYS A 326 16.16 -27.01 -5.38
CA LYS A 326 15.26 -28.13 -5.06
C LYS A 326 14.50 -28.61 -6.30
N HIS A 327 14.00 -27.69 -7.12
CA HIS A 327 13.07 -27.99 -8.20
C HIS A 327 13.72 -28.08 -9.58
N ALA A 328 14.75 -27.26 -9.85
CA ALA A 328 15.41 -27.18 -11.15
C ALA A 328 16.93 -26.84 -11.01
N PRO A 329 17.72 -27.71 -10.34
CA PRO A 329 19.14 -27.44 -10.07
C PRO A 329 20.01 -27.29 -11.33
N GLU A 330 19.60 -27.84 -12.47
CA GLU A 330 20.27 -27.71 -13.77
C GLU A 330 20.33 -26.27 -14.26
N LEU A 331 19.34 -25.44 -13.94
CA LEU A 331 19.26 -24.05 -14.39
C LEU A 331 20.33 -23.18 -13.72
N LEU A 332 20.81 -23.56 -12.53
CA LEU A 332 21.86 -22.83 -11.84
C LEU A 332 23.26 -23.08 -12.41
N LEU A 333 23.46 -24.17 -13.15
CA LEU A 333 24.76 -24.51 -13.72
C LEU A 333 25.32 -23.40 -14.63
N PRO A 334 24.62 -22.91 -15.68
CA PRO A 334 25.13 -21.84 -16.52
C PRO A 334 25.43 -20.56 -15.74
N PHE A 335 24.59 -20.24 -14.74
CA PHE A 335 24.75 -19.06 -13.91
C PHE A 335 26.05 -19.10 -13.08
N TYR A 336 26.36 -20.24 -12.46
CA TYR A 336 27.61 -20.42 -11.72
C TYR A 336 28.83 -20.54 -12.64
N HIS A 337 28.74 -21.28 -13.75
CA HIS A 337 29.85 -21.43 -14.71
C HIS A 337 30.29 -20.08 -15.28
N GLN A 338 29.34 -19.25 -15.74
CA GLN A 338 29.66 -17.95 -16.30
C GLN A 338 30.29 -17.02 -15.24
N ALA A 339 29.79 -17.03 -14.01
CA ALA A 339 30.36 -16.24 -12.92
C ALA A 339 31.79 -16.67 -12.59
N VAL A 340 32.07 -17.97 -12.55
CA VAL A 340 33.44 -18.49 -12.34
C VAL A 340 34.40 -17.94 -13.39
N GLU A 341 34.05 -18.03 -14.67
CA GLU A 341 34.87 -17.51 -15.77
C GLU A 341 35.13 -16.01 -15.62
N ARG A 342 34.11 -15.21 -15.29
CA ARG A 342 34.26 -13.76 -15.05
C ARG A 342 35.30 -13.46 -13.96
N TYR A 343 35.25 -14.17 -12.84
CA TYR A 343 36.22 -13.98 -11.75
C TYR A 343 37.64 -14.45 -12.09
N VAL A 344 37.78 -15.47 -12.94
CA VAL A 344 39.10 -15.90 -13.45
C VAL A 344 39.70 -14.84 -14.38
N LEU A 345 38.87 -14.20 -15.21
CA LEU A 345 39.31 -13.15 -16.13
C LEU A 345 39.85 -11.90 -15.43
N LEU A 346 39.46 -11.63 -14.17
CA LEU A 346 40.02 -10.54 -13.36
C LEU A 346 41.52 -10.69 -13.07
N LYS A 347 42.08 -11.90 -13.26
CA LYS A 347 43.50 -12.22 -13.12
C LYS A 347 44.16 -11.76 -11.81
N ASN A 348 43.39 -11.74 -10.73
CA ASN A 348 43.86 -11.32 -9.41
C ASN A 348 43.53 -12.37 -8.33
N ARG A 349 44.29 -12.36 -7.23
CA ARG A 349 44.13 -13.36 -6.16
C ARG A 349 42.76 -13.32 -5.49
N PRO A 350 42.14 -12.16 -5.20
CA PRO A 350 40.78 -12.11 -4.67
C PRO A 350 39.75 -12.76 -5.60
N GLY A 351 39.82 -12.49 -6.91
CA GLY A 351 38.96 -13.09 -7.92
C GLY A 351 39.09 -14.60 -7.96
N TYR A 352 40.31 -15.14 -7.92
CA TYR A 352 40.53 -16.59 -7.85
C TYR A 352 39.91 -17.24 -6.62
N LYS A 353 40.01 -16.60 -5.44
CA LYS A 353 39.33 -17.09 -4.22
C LYS A 353 37.81 -17.14 -4.40
N THR A 354 37.25 -16.12 -5.02
CA THR A 354 35.82 -16.05 -5.32
C THR A 354 35.39 -17.12 -6.32
N ALA A 355 36.16 -17.32 -7.40
CA ALA A 355 35.94 -18.39 -8.37
C ALA A 355 35.94 -19.78 -7.69
N VAL A 356 36.91 -20.06 -6.81
CA VAL A 356 36.96 -21.31 -6.04
C VAL A 356 35.74 -21.49 -5.14
N LYS A 357 35.24 -20.41 -4.52
CA LYS A 357 34.01 -20.45 -3.71
C LYS A 357 32.79 -20.83 -4.57
N LEU A 358 32.68 -20.29 -5.78
CA LEU A 358 31.61 -20.61 -6.74
C LEU A 358 31.75 -22.03 -7.29
N LEU A 359 32.96 -22.47 -7.63
CA LEU A 359 33.23 -23.85 -8.06
C LEU A 359 32.83 -24.88 -6.98
N LYS A 360 33.03 -24.58 -5.70
CA LYS A 360 32.55 -25.45 -4.61
C LYS A 360 31.02 -25.53 -4.56
N ARG A 361 30.30 -24.47 -4.92
CA ARG A 361 28.83 -24.50 -5.02
C ARG A 361 28.40 -25.33 -6.23
N LEU A 362 29.07 -25.14 -7.36
CA LEU A 362 28.86 -25.91 -8.58
C LEU A 362 29.08 -27.42 -8.35
N ALA A 363 30.16 -27.82 -7.67
CA ALA A 363 30.41 -29.22 -7.29
C ALA A 363 29.24 -29.83 -6.49
N LYS A 364 28.66 -29.06 -5.55
CA LYS A 364 27.49 -29.51 -4.79
C LYS A 364 26.25 -29.68 -5.67
N LEU A 365 26.05 -28.82 -6.67
CA LEU A 365 24.92 -28.94 -7.61
C LEU A 365 25.06 -30.18 -8.49
N TYR A 366 26.26 -30.46 -9.03
CA TYR A 366 26.51 -31.69 -9.79
C TYR A 366 26.27 -32.94 -8.94
N LYS A 367 26.79 -32.97 -7.71
CA LYS A 367 26.53 -34.05 -6.75
C LYS A 367 25.04 -34.26 -6.49
N LYS A 368 24.29 -33.17 -6.28
CA LYS A 368 22.83 -33.24 -6.06
C LYS A 368 22.08 -33.84 -7.25
N ARG A 369 22.57 -33.59 -8.47
CA ARG A 369 22.03 -34.15 -9.72
C ARG A 369 22.52 -35.57 -10.03
N LYS A 370 23.41 -36.13 -9.20
CA LYS A 370 24.12 -37.41 -9.44
C LYS A 370 25.01 -37.41 -10.68
N ASP A 371 25.48 -36.22 -11.09
CA ASP A 371 26.33 -36.01 -12.27
C ASP A 371 27.81 -35.80 -11.87
N GLU A 372 28.33 -36.62 -10.95
CA GLU A 372 29.70 -36.45 -10.40
C GLU A 372 30.77 -36.69 -11.48
N GLU A 373 30.58 -37.64 -12.40
CA GLU A 373 31.51 -37.89 -13.51
C GLU A 373 31.68 -36.67 -14.43
N ARG A 374 30.58 -35.95 -14.67
CA ARG A 374 30.59 -34.72 -15.48
C ARG A 374 31.31 -33.60 -14.76
N TRP A 375 31.18 -33.52 -13.44
CA TRP A 375 31.95 -32.59 -12.62
C TRP A 375 33.45 -32.87 -12.70
N GLU A 376 33.87 -34.12 -12.53
CA GLU A 376 35.28 -34.52 -12.61
C GLU A 376 35.90 -34.19 -13.97
N THR A 377 35.15 -34.46 -15.04
CA THR A 377 35.55 -34.09 -16.42
C THR A 377 35.72 -32.58 -16.55
N PHE A 378 34.75 -31.80 -16.04
CA PHE A 378 34.79 -30.34 -16.11
C PHE A 378 35.95 -29.76 -15.30
N ILE A 379 36.12 -30.13 -14.02
CA ILE A 379 37.12 -29.52 -13.14
C ILE A 379 38.55 -29.85 -13.60
N THR A 380 38.76 -31.06 -14.14
CA THR A 380 40.04 -31.46 -14.75
C THR A 380 40.35 -30.63 -15.99
N ALA A 381 39.37 -30.46 -16.88
CA ALA A 381 39.52 -29.62 -18.08
C ALA A 381 39.75 -28.14 -17.71
N PHE A 382 38.99 -27.61 -16.76
CA PHE A 382 39.13 -26.24 -16.24
C PHE A 382 40.53 -26.00 -15.66
N ALA A 383 41.02 -26.90 -14.81
CA ALA A 383 42.37 -26.79 -14.25
C ALA A 383 43.47 -26.89 -15.32
N SER A 384 43.30 -27.75 -16.33
CA SER A 384 44.23 -27.88 -17.45
C SER A 384 44.29 -26.60 -18.30
N ASN A 385 43.12 -26.05 -18.66
CA ASN A 385 43.00 -24.82 -19.46
C ASN A 385 43.63 -23.61 -18.76
N HIS A 386 43.57 -23.56 -17.42
CA HIS A 386 44.16 -22.50 -16.61
C HIS A 386 45.48 -22.90 -15.93
N SER A 387 46.21 -23.89 -16.46
CA SER A 387 47.47 -24.40 -15.88
C SER A 387 48.55 -23.33 -15.67
N ARG A 388 48.57 -22.29 -16.51
CA ARG A 388 49.52 -21.17 -16.42
C ARG A 388 49.23 -20.20 -15.27
N LEU A 389 48.00 -20.19 -14.74
CA LEU A 389 47.60 -19.31 -13.64
C LEU A 389 47.96 -19.93 -12.29
N ARG A 390 49.25 -19.88 -11.90
CA ARG A 390 49.77 -20.53 -10.66
C ARG A 390 48.96 -20.18 -9.41
N ALA A 391 48.61 -18.90 -9.23
CA ALA A 391 47.83 -18.47 -8.07
C ALA A 391 46.41 -19.07 -8.07
N LEU A 392 45.78 -19.26 -9.23
CA LEU A 392 44.49 -19.96 -9.32
C LEU A 392 44.64 -21.45 -8.98
N GLN A 393 45.69 -22.11 -9.49
CA GLN A 393 45.99 -23.51 -9.17
C GLN A 393 46.21 -23.74 -7.67
N GLU A 394 46.91 -22.84 -7.00
CA GLU A 394 47.07 -22.87 -5.54
C GLU A 394 45.73 -22.75 -4.82
N GLU A 395 44.87 -21.81 -5.22
CA GLU A 395 43.55 -21.65 -4.59
C GLU A 395 42.63 -22.85 -4.89
N LEU A 396 42.73 -23.49 -6.07
CA LEU A 396 42.02 -24.73 -6.40
C LEU A 396 42.43 -25.91 -5.49
N ARG A 397 43.74 -26.10 -5.27
CA ARG A 397 44.28 -27.12 -4.34
C ARG A 397 43.88 -26.86 -2.89
N LYS A 398 44.02 -25.61 -2.42
CA LYS A 398 43.51 -25.19 -1.10
C LYS A 398 42.00 -25.41 -0.99
N GLY A 399 41.30 -25.25 -2.10
CA GLY A 399 39.89 -25.54 -2.26
C GLY A 399 39.52 -27.02 -2.14
N LYS A 400 40.50 -27.94 -2.24
CA LYS A 400 40.28 -29.38 -2.41
C LYS A 400 39.42 -29.70 -3.63
N LEU A 401 39.53 -28.90 -4.69
CA LEU A 401 38.83 -29.13 -5.97
C LEU A 401 39.66 -29.95 -6.95
N ILE A 402 40.99 -29.97 -6.76
CA ILE A 402 41.94 -30.78 -7.51
C ILE A 402 43.00 -31.34 -6.53
N PRO A 403 43.70 -32.42 -6.90
CA PRO A 403 44.77 -33.03 -6.08
C PRO A 403 45.93 -32.08 -5.73
#